data_AF-A0AAE1KTF5-F1
#
_entry.id   AF-A0AAE1KTF5-F1
#
_cell.length_a   1.000
_cell.length_b   1.000
_cell.length_c   1.000
_cell.angle_alpha   90.00
_cell.angle_beta   90.00
_cell.angle_gamma   90.00
#
_symmetry.space_group_name_H-M   'P 1'
#
loop_
_entity.id
_entity.type
_entity.pdbx_description
1 polymer ?
#
loop_
_entity_poly.entity_id
_entity_poly.type
_entity_poly.pdbx_seq_one_letter_code
_entity_poly.pdbx_strand_id
1 'polypeptide(L)'
;MNYNAHMYTAPDSSHIDTKEHIRDLGITLSSDGNFTQHIHQVRRGRLCHIERIYPRANARIKTLKENAFSVRAPLIFNALPRYLRESTEHLDGFKNQLDKFLRTIPDQPKLPHYHLSAASNSIIDQLAQRRADGLY
;
A
#
# COMPACT_ATOMS: atom_id res chain seq x y z
N MET A 1 -23.85 6.79 -24.36
CA MET A 1 -23.57 8.24 -24.39
C MET A 1 -22.29 8.43 -25.19
N ASN A 2 -22.38 9.07 -26.35
CA ASN A 2 -21.25 9.30 -27.26
C ASN A 2 -20.34 10.38 -26.66
N TYR A 3 -19.12 10.01 -26.28
CA TYR A 3 -18.07 11.00 -26.04
C TYR A 3 -17.61 11.51 -27.40
N ASN A 4 -17.98 12.75 -27.74
CA ASN A 4 -17.34 13.45 -28.84
C ASN A 4 -15.88 13.68 -28.43
N ALA A 5 -14.95 12.98 -29.08
CA ALA A 5 -13.52 13.23 -28.91
C ALA A 5 -13.22 14.62 -29.48
N HIS A 6 -13.17 15.63 -28.61
CA HIS A 6 -12.71 16.96 -28.99
C HIS A 6 -11.22 16.86 -29.30
N MET A 7 -10.86 16.92 -30.58
CA MET A 7 -9.48 16.96 -31.03
C MET A 7 -8.94 18.37 -30.81
N TYR A 8 -7.92 18.50 -29.95
CA TYR A 8 -7.23 19.76 -29.74
C TYR A 8 -6.13 19.92 -30.80
N THR A 9 -6.06 21.09 -31.42
CA THR A 9 -5.04 21.44 -32.40
C THR A 9 -4.13 22.55 -31.85
N ALA A 10 -2.85 22.45 -32.16
CA ALA A 10 -1.87 23.49 -31.91
C ALA A 10 -1.96 24.59 -32.99
N PRO A 11 -1.32 25.76 -32.79
CA PRO A 11 -1.35 26.88 -33.75
C PRO A 11 -0.80 26.54 -35.14
N ASP A 12 0.06 25.52 -35.24
CA ASP A 12 0.59 24.98 -36.50
C ASP A 12 -0.34 23.94 -37.14
N SER A 13 -1.57 23.79 -36.63
CA SER A 13 -2.57 22.79 -37.02
C SER A 13 -2.17 21.34 -36.71
N SER A 14 -1.09 21.10 -35.97
CA SER A 14 -0.76 19.76 -35.49
C SER A 14 -1.73 19.31 -34.38
N HIS A 15 -1.93 18.00 -34.27
CA HIS A 15 -2.81 17.43 -33.24
C HIS A 15 -2.08 17.33 -31.90
N ILE A 16 -2.73 17.82 -30.84
CA ILE A 16 -2.24 17.67 -29.47
C ILE A 16 -2.69 16.31 -28.95
N ASP A 17 -1.72 15.46 -28.66
CA ASP A 17 -1.96 14.13 -28.12
C ASP A 17 -2.49 14.21 -26.68
N THR A 18 -3.61 13.54 -26.41
CA THR A 18 -4.22 13.47 -25.08
C THR A 18 -3.65 12.29 -24.33
N LYS A 19 -3.09 12.53 -23.15
CA LYS A 19 -2.55 11.46 -22.29
C LYS A 19 -3.41 11.31 -21.05
N GLU A 20 -3.66 10.07 -20.65
CA GLU A 20 -4.40 9.76 -19.42
C GLU A 20 -3.63 10.23 -18.17
N HIS A 21 -2.31 10.08 -18.19
CA HIS A 21 -1.43 10.53 -17.11
C HIS A 21 -0.22 11.26 -17.67
N ILE A 22 0.11 12.40 -17.08
CA ILE A 22 1.34 13.16 -17.36
C ILE A 22 2.16 13.30 -16.09
N ARG A 23 3.48 13.19 -16.19
CA ARG A 23 4.39 13.46 -15.07
C ARG A 23 5.20 14.70 -15.37
N ASP A 24 5.11 15.70 -14.50
CA ASP A 24 5.88 16.93 -14.58
C ASP A 24 6.36 17.36 -13.19
N LEU A 25 7.62 17.82 -13.10
CA LEU A 25 8.29 18.19 -11.84
C LEU A 25 8.13 17.17 -10.70
N GLY A 26 8.02 15.88 -11.04
CA GLY A 26 7.82 14.79 -10.09
C GLY A 26 6.37 14.54 -9.65
N ILE A 27 5.43 15.40 -10.05
CA ILE A 27 3.99 15.25 -9.84
C ILE A 27 3.39 14.47 -11.01
N THR A 28 2.45 13.56 -10.74
CA THR A 28 1.71 12.86 -11.79
C THR A 28 0.26 13.33 -11.77
N LEU A 29 -0.19 13.93 -12.86
CA LEU A 29 -1.56 14.41 -13.02
C LEU A 29 -2.32 13.47 -13.95
N SER A 30 -3.52 13.08 -13.55
CA SER A 30 -4.45 12.33 -14.38
C SER A 30 -5.42 13.27 -15.10
N SER A 31 -5.91 12.88 -16.27
CA SER A 31 -6.88 13.66 -17.07
C SER A 31 -8.23 13.90 -16.35
N ASP A 32 -8.55 13.11 -15.33
CA ASP A 32 -9.72 13.27 -14.47
C ASP A 32 -9.51 14.25 -13.29
N GLY A 33 -8.31 14.86 -13.19
CA GLY A 33 -7.94 15.77 -12.11
C GLY A 33 -7.60 15.08 -10.78
N ASN A 34 -7.64 13.75 -10.70
CA ASN A 34 -7.31 13.01 -9.49
C ASN A 34 -5.81 12.70 -9.40
N PHE A 35 -5.28 12.72 -8.17
CA PHE A 35 -3.88 12.37 -7.87
C PHE A 35 -3.68 10.91 -7.48
N THR A 36 -4.68 10.06 -7.70
CA THR A 36 -4.66 8.64 -7.31
C THR A 36 -3.40 7.95 -7.85
N GLN A 37 -3.08 8.14 -9.13
CA GLN A 37 -1.89 7.55 -9.74
C GLN A 37 -0.59 8.05 -9.10
N HIS A 38 -0.47 9.36 -8.86
CA HIS A 38 0.68 9.94 -8.17
C HIS A 38 0.85 9.36 -6.76
N ILE A 39 -0.23 9.30 -5.99
CA ILE A 39 -0.21 8.76 -4.62
C ILE A 39 0.23 7.29 -4.64
N HIS A 40 -0.29 6.48 -5.56
CA HIS A 40 0.08 5.08 -5.65
C HIS A 40 1.54 4.87 -6.07
N GLN A 41 1.98 5.54 -7.14
CA GLN A 41 3.30 5.30 -7.71
C GLN A 41 4.42 6.08 -7.01
N VAL A 42 4.18 7.35 -6.73
CA VAL A 42 5.20 8.26 -6.20
C VAL A 42 5.23 8.25 -4.68
N ARG A 43 4.07 8.16 -3.99
CA ARG A 43 4.05 8.17 -2.51
C ARG A 43 4.13 6.77 -1.90
N ARG A 44 3.36 5.81 -2.41
CA ARG A 44 3.21 4.48 -1.78
C ARG A 44 4.18 3.42 -2.33
N GLY A 45 4.45 3.40 -3.63
CA GLY A 45 5.32 2.41 -4.25
C GLY A 45 4.66 1.03 -4.44
N ARG A 46 5.48 -0.04 -4.57
CA ARG A 46 5.01 -1.42 -4.84
C ARG A 46 4.11 -2.01 -3.73
N LEU A 47 2.87 -2.35 -4.03
CA LEU A 47 1.93 -3.00 -3.10
C LEU A 47 1.36 -4.28 -3.70
N CYS A 48 1.13 -5.29 -2.87
CA CYS A 48 0.37 -6.47 -3.25
C CYS A 48 -1.13 -6.16 -3.31
N HIS A 49 -1.81 -6.74 -4.29
CA HIS A 49 -3.26 -6.75 -4.32
C HIS A 49 -3.81 -7.65 -3.19
N ILE A 50 -4.91 -7.23 -2.57
CA ILE A 50 -5.59 -8.00 -1.51
C ILE A 50 -6.99 -8.29 -2.02
N GLU A 51 -7.32 -9.59 -2.13
CA GLU A 51 -8.67 -10.00 -2.49
C GLU A 51 -9.69 -9.47 -1.49
N ARG A 52 -10.78 -8.92 -2.01
CA ARG A 52 -11.86 -8.41 -1.17
C ARG A 52 -12.63 -9.57 -0.54
N ILE A 53 -12.79 -9.51 0.79
CA ILE A 53 -13.68 -10.44 1.50
C ILE A 53 -15.13 -10.07 1.17
N TYR A 54 -15.94 -11.06 0.77
CA TYR A 54 -17.35 -10.85 0.43
C TYR A 54 -18.13 -10.26 1.63
N PRO A 55 -18.66 -9.03 1.55
CA PRO A 55 -19.29 -8.38 2.71
C PRO A 55 -20.51 -9.10 3.26
N ARG A 56 -21.21 -9.86 2.41
CA ARG A 56 -22.42 -10.62 2.75
C ARG A 56 -22.14 -12.03 3.28
N ALA A 57 -20.87 -12.47 3.30
CA ALA A 57 -20.53 -13.75 3.91
C ALA A 57 -20.79 -13.75 5.42
N ASN A 58 -21.09 -14.91 5.99
CA ASN A 58 -21.27 -15.04 7.43
C ASN A 58 -19.95 -14.82 8.19
N ALA A 59 -20.05 -14.56 9.50
CA ALA A 59 -18.90 -14.21 10.34
C ALA A 59 -17.79 -15.29 10.33
N ARG A 60 -18.17 -16.58 10.31
CA ARG A 60 -17.21 -17.69 10.26
C ARG A 60 -16.41 -17.71 8.96
N ILE A 61 -17.07 -17.53 7.82
CA ILE A 61 -16.41 -17.48 6.51
C ILE A 61 -15.49 -16.25 6.41
N LYS A 62 -15.96 -15.09 6.91
CA LYS A 62 -15.13 -13.88 6.99
C LYS A 62 -13.86 -14.14 7.80
N THR A 63 -14.01 -14.69 9.01
CA THR A 63 -12.88 -15.05 9.88
C THR A 63 -11.91 -16.01 9.18
N LEU A 64 -12.43 -17.04 8.50
CA LEU A 64 -11.59 -18.00 7.77
C LEU A 64 -10.80 -17.32 6.64
N LYS A 65 -11.46 -16.45 5.86
CA LYS A 65 -10.84 -15.72 4.75
C LYS A 65 -9.85 -14.66 5.24
N GLU A 66 -10.17 -13.94 6.31
CA GLU A 66 -9.30 -12.94 6.95
C GLU A 66 -8.00 -13.54 7.47
N ASN A 67 -8.02 -14.80 7.90
CA ASN A 67 -6.85 -15.53 8.37
C ASN A 67 -6.20 -16.39 7.28
N ALA A 68 -6.75 -16.41 6.06
CA ALA A 68 -6.14 -17.10 4.94
C ALA A 68 -4.82 -16.41 4.52
N PHE A 69 -3.86 -17.22 4.07
CA PHE A 69 -2.56 -16.71 3.60
C PHE A 69 -2.72 -15.68 2.47
N SER A 70 -3.67 -15.90 1.55
CA SER A 70 -3.98 -15.02 0.42
C SER A 70 -4.46 -13.61 0.84
N VAL A 71 -4.79 -13.41 2.12
CA VAL A 71 -5.17 -12.11 2.69
C VAL A 71 -4.10 -11.61 3.65
N ARG A 72 -3.62 -12.45 4.58
CA ARG A 72 -2.62 -12.04 5.59
C ARG A 72 -1.25 -11.72 5.00
N ALA A 73 -0.75 -12.53 4.07
CA ALA A 73 0.56 -12.28 3.46
C ALA A 73 0.65 -10.93 2.75
N PRO A 74 -0.27 -10.56 1.84
CA PRO A 74 -0.22 -9.26 1.18
C PRO A 74 -0.50 -8.09 2.15
N LEU A 75 -1.31 -8.28 3.20
CA LEU A 75 -1.47 -7.27 4.26
C LEU A 75 -0.15 -6.98 4.99
N ILE A 76 0.58 -8.03 5.39
CA ILE A 76 1.87 -7.90 6.07
C ILE A 76 2.88 -7.24 5.13
N PHE A 77 2.99 -7.71 3.89
CA PHE A 77 3.90 -7.11 2.91
C PHE A 77 3.62 -5.63 2.71
N ASN A 78 2.34 -5.25 2.53
CA ASN A 78 1.93 -3.86 2.34
C ASN A 78 2.16 -2.97 3.56
N ALA A 79 2.24 -3.54 4.76
CA ALA A 79 2.56 -2.80 5.97
C ALA A 79 4.05 -2.42 6.06
N LEU A 80 4.94 -3.10 5.32
CA LEU A 80 6.37 -2.86 5.35
C LEU A 80 6.76 -1.49 4.75
N PRO A 81 7.87 -0.90 5.21
CA PRO A 81 8.47 0.28 4.58
C PRO A 81 8.68 0.12 3.08
N ARG A 82 8.57 1.24 2.36
CA ARG A 82 8.71 1.27 0.90
C ARG A 82 10.05 0.67 0.43
N TYR A 83 11.15 1.02 1.10
CA TYR A 83 12.48 0.53 0.73
C TYR A 83 12.59 -1.00 0.81
N LEU A 84 11.87 -1.65 1.73
CA LEU A 84 11.81 -3.12 1.81
C LEU A 84 10.95 -3.70 0.68
N ARG A 85 9.78 -3.11 0.41
CA ARG A 85 8.86 -3.59 -0.65
C ARG A 85 9.46 -3.44 -2.05
N GLU A 86 10.28 -2.42 -2.25
CA GLU A 86 10.92 -2.09 -3.53
C GLU A 86 12.36 -2.60 -3.63
N SER A 87 12.87 -3.29 -2.60
CA SER A 87 14.20 -3.88 -2.63
C SER A 87 14.42 -4.70 -3.89
N THR A 88 15.56 -4.47 -4.55
CA THR A 88 16.06 -5.24 -5.69
C THR A 88 17.22 -6.16 -5.30
N GLU A 89 17.53 -6.23 -4.01
CA GLU A 89 18.56 -7.10 -3.46
C GLU A 89 18.24 -8.58 -3.69
N HIS A 90 19.27 -9.41 -3.65
CA HIS A 90 19.10 -10.85 -3.53
C HIS A 90 18.38 -11.22 -2.22
N LEU A 91 17.84 -12.44 -2.18
CA LEU A 91 17.00 -12.91 -1.07
C LEU A 91 17.62 -12.71 0.32
N ASP A 92 18.94 -12.94 0.45
CA ASP A 92 19.62 -12.79 1.74
C ASP A 92 19.80 -11.32 2.14
N GLY A 93 20.05 -10.44 1.18
CA GLY A 93 20.05 -8.99 1.40
C GLY A 93 18.68 -8.50 1.88
N PHE A 94 17.61 -8.97 1.23
CA PHE A 94 16.23 -8.68 1.65
C PHE A 94 15.96 -9.18 3.08
N LYS A 95 16.30 -10.44 3.41
CA LYS A 95 16.13 -11.00 4.76
C LYS A 95 16.88 -10.17 5.81
N ASN A 96 18.12 -9.80 5.54
CA ASN A 96 18.92 -8.98 6.45
C ASN A 96 18.28 -7.59 6.72
N GLN A 97 17.74 -6.95 5.68
CA GLN A 97 17.04 -5.67 5.85
C GLN A 97 15.72 -5.85 6.59
N LEU A 98 14.99 -6.93 6.32
CA LEU A 98 13.75 -7.28 7.02
C LEU A 98 14.04 -7.50 8.51
N ASP A 99 15.05 -8.29 8.86
CA ASP A 99 15.45 -8.54 10.24
C ASP A 99 15.80 -7.25 10.99
N LYS A 100 16.57 -6.35 10.35
CA LYS A 100 16.89 -5.03 10.93
C LYS A 100 15.62 -4.23 11.21
N PHE A 101 14.65 -4.24 10.30
CA PHE A 101 13.38 -3.57 10.48
C PHE A 101 12.54 -4.20 11.58
N LEU A 102 12.40 -5.53 11.60
CA LEU A 102 11.60 -6.25 12.58
C LEU A 102 12.11 -6.03 14.01
N ARG A 103 13.44 -5.88 14.21
CA ARG A 103 14.02 -5.52 15.51
C ARG A 103 13.55 -4.16 16.06
N THR A 104 13.02 -3.27 15.21
CA THR A 104 12.48 -1.97 15.65
C THR A 104 11.06 -2.08 16.20
N ILE A 105 10.38 -3.20 15.94
CA ILE A 105 9.01 -3.43 16.35
C ILE A 105 9.03 -4.16 17.71
N PRO A 106 8.39 -3.60 18.74
CA PRO A 106 8.36 -4.23 20.05
C PRO A 106 7.48 -5.48 20.02
N ASP A 107 7.92 -6.53 20.69
CA ASP A 107 7.12 -7.72 20.97
C ASP A 107 6.45 -7.52 22.34
N GLN A 108 5.12 -7.50 22.38
CA GLN A 108 4.31 -7.26 23.59
C GLN A 108 3.29 -8.40 23.77
N PRO A 109 3.74 -9.61 24.14
CA PRO A 109 2.84 -10.74 24.34
C PRO A 109 1.75 -10.41 25.36
N LYS A 110 0.54 -10.94 25.11
CA LYS A 110 -0.61 -10.78 26.00
C LYS A 110 -0.35 -11.56 27.30
N LEU A 111 0.30 -10.90 28.26
CA LEU A 111 0.56 -11.44 29.58
C LEU A 111 -0.45 -10.88 30.59
N PRO A 112 -0.92 -11.69 31.57
CA PRO A 112 -1.68 -11.17 32.70
C PRO A 112 -0.92 -10.04 33.39
N HIS A 113 -1.60 -8.93 33.65
CA HIS A 113 -1.05 -7.71 34.31
C HIS A 113 -0.04 -6.88 33.50
N TYR A 114 0.14 -7.15 32.20
CA TYR A 114 0.90 -6.27 31.31
C TYR A 114 -0.02 -5.33 30.52
N HIS A 115 0.39 -4.07 30.40
CA HIS A 115 -0.24 -3.12 29.48
C HIS A 115 0.24 -3.38 28.06
N LEU A 116 -0.70 -3.47 27.13
CA LEU A 116 -0.43 -3.59 25.70
C LEU A 116 -0.53 -2.21 25.06
N SER A 117 0.48 -1.82 24.28
CA SER A 117 0.43 -0.58 23.50
C SER A 117 -0.42 -0.76 22.24
N ALA A 118 -0.44 -1.97 21.67
CA ALA A 118 -1.20 -2.31 20.47
C ALA A 118 -2.31 -3.35 20.76
N ALA A 119 -3.27 -3.48 19.83
CA ALA A 119 -4.39 -4.42 19.96
C ALA A 119 -3.96 -5.90 19.97
N SER A 120 -2.86 -6.21 19.30
CA SER A 120 -2.23 -7.53 19.30
C SER A 120 -0.73 -7.45 18.98
N ASN A 121 -0.08 -8.61 19.07
CA ASN A 121 1.32 -8.79 18.65
C ASN A 121 1.52 -8.93 17.14
N SER A 122 0.48 -8.75 16.34
CA SER A 122 0.65 -8.72 14.89
C SER A 122 1.48 -7.50 14.49
N ILE A 123 2.41 -7.68 13.55
CA ILE A 123 3.16 -6.59 12.91
C ILE A 123 2.22 -5.48 12.41
N ILE A 124 1.03 -5.84 11.91
CA ILE A 124 0.05 -4.88 11.40
C ILE A 124 -0.42 -3.95 12.52
N ASP A 125 -0.78 -4.51 13.68
CA ASP A 125 -1.30 -3.75 14.82
C ASP A 125 -0.20 -2.94 15.51
N GLN A 126 0.99 -3.53 15.67
CA GLN A 126 2.16 -2.86 16.23
C GLN A 126 2.57 -1.65 15.36
N LEU A 127 2.57 -1.79 14.02
CA LEU A 127 2.89 -0.68 13.13
C LEU A 127 1.77 0.36 13.07
N ALA A 128 0.51 -0.04 13.17
CA ALA A 128 -0.61 0.90 13.25
C ALA A 128 -0.48 1.79 14.49
N GLN A 129 -0.16 1.21 15.65
CA GLN A 129 0.07 1.97 16.88
C GLN A 129 1.26 2.93 16.72
N ARG A 130 2.39 2.45 16.21
CA ARG A 130 3.58 3.30 16.05
C ARG A 130 3.37 4.46 15.09
N ARG A 131 2.54 4.30 14.06
CA ARG A 131 2.12 5.40 13.18
C ARG A 131 1.24 6.41 13.92
N ALA A 132 0.33 5.94 14.77
CA ALA A 132 -0.46 6.81 15.63
C ALA A 132 0.43 7.59 16.62
N ASP A 133 1.50 6.97 17.10
CA ASP A 133 2.52 7.58 17.97
C ASP A 133 3.49 8.52 17.22
N GLY A 134 3.38 8.63 15.89
CA GLY A 134 4.23 9.50 15.06
C GLY A 134 5.64 8.96 14.78
N LEU A 135 5.87 7.67 15.00
CA LEU A 135 7.19 7.03 14.84
C LEU A 135 7.47 6.52 13.41
N TYR A 136 6.54 6.68 12.45
CA TYR A 136 6.67 6.29 11.04
C TYR A 136 5.69 7.00 10.12
#